data_AF-A0A099D5Q2-F1
#
_entry.id   AF-A0A099D5Q2-F1
#
_cell.length_a   1.000
_cell.length_b   1.000
_cell.length_c   1.000
_cell.angle_alpha   90.00
_cell.angle_beta   90.00
_cell.angle_gamma   90.00
#
_symmetry.space_group_name_H-M   'P 1'
#
loop_
_entity.id
_entity.type
_entity.pdbx_description
1 polymer ?
#
loop_
_entity_poly.entity_id
_entity_poly.type
_entity_poly.pdbx_seq_one_letter_code
_entity_poly.pdbx_strand_id
1 'polypeptide(L)'
;METTERQHYWLPVPELTGVRWHRHAFRGKNWDGRPADTSVCGRPCAMARPSELDWFQAPTCRDCTEALLAEQSGARSSEGER
;
A
#
# COMPACT_ATOMS: atom_id res chain seq x y z
N MET A 1 25.52 2.16 2.70
CA MET A 1 24.49 1.62 1.79
C MET A 1 23.16 1.88 2.47
N GLU A 2 22.40 2.89 2.03
CA GLU A 2 21.00 2.95 2.40
C GLU A 2 20.34 1.78 1.69
N THR A 3 20.08 0.70 2.41
CA THR A 3 18.93 -0.13 2.10
C THR A 3 17.76 0.83 2.12
N THR A 4 17.36 1.33 0.95
CA THR A 4 16.11 2.06 0.82
C THR A 4 15.05 0.98 1.04
N GLU A 5 14.84 0.60 2.30
CA GLU A 5 13.68 -0.17 2.70
C GLU A 5 12.52 0.59 2.07
N ARG A 6 11.85 -0.07 1.13
CA ARG A 6 10.75 0.53 0.38
C ARG A 6 9.58 0.64 1.35
N GLN A 7 9.65 1.66 2.19
CA GLN A 7 8.67 1.95 3.21
C GLN A 7 7.32 2.12 2.53
N HIS A 8 6.35 1.46 3.12
CA HIS A 8 4.98 1.57 2.70
C HIS A 8 4.10 1.66 3.95
N TYR A 9 2.96 2.30 3.78
CA TYR A 9 1.91 2.33 4.77
C TYR A 9 0.63 1.79 4.13
N TRP A 10 -0.24 1.24 4.97
CA TRP A 10 -1.55 0.78 4.56
C TRP A 10 -2.58 1.85 4.91
N LEU A 11 -3.58 2.05 4.04
CA LEU A 11 -4.68 2.98 4.30
C LEU A 11 -5.98 2.39 3.75
N PRO A 12 -7.06 2.30 4.56
CA PRO A 12 -8.41 2.04 4.07
C PRO A 12 -8.80 3.14 3.09
N VAL A 13 -9.18 2.75 1.88
CA VAL A 13 -9.74 3.64 0.87
C VAL A 13 -11.04 3.06 0.34
N PRO A 14 -12.05 3.90 0.04
CA PRO A 14 -13.29 3.43 -0.54
C PRO A 14 -13.04 2.98 -1.99
N GLU A 15 -13.69 1.91 -2.41
CA GLU A 15 -13.79 1.58 -3.83
C GLU A 15 -14.68 2.61 -4.55
N LEU A 16 -14.51 2.72 -5.87
CA LEU A 16 -15.32 3.59 -6.75
C LEU A 16 -16.83 3.37 -6.58
N THR A 17 -17.26 2.19 -6.17
CA THR A 17 -18.68 1.86 -5.93
C THR A 17 -19.20 2.39 -4.59
N GLY A 18 -18.34 2.88 -3.69
CA GLY A 18 -18.68 3.53 -2.42
C GLY A 18 -19.16 2.59 -1.30
N VAL A 19 -19.46 1.32 -1.60
CA VAL A 19 -20.03 0.36 -0.63
C VAL A 19 -18.95 -0.49 0.06
N ARG A 20 -17.74 -0.56 -0.53
CA ARG A 20 -16.67 -1.43 -0.05
C ARG A 20 -15.39 -0.64 0.17
N TRP A 21 -14.65 -1.03 1.20
CA TRP A 21 -13.35 -0.46 1.53
C TRP A 21 -12.27 -1.52 1.37
N HIS A 22 -11.11 -1.12 0.89
CA HIS A 22 -9.92 -1.96 0.87
C HIS A 22 -8.75 -1.21 1.49
N ARG A 23 -7.93 -1.92 2.28
CA ARG A 23 -6.63 -1.38 2.68
C ARG A 23 -5.66 -1.55 1.52
N HIS A 24 -5.33 -0.44 0.88
CA HIS A 24 -4.28 -0.38 -0.13
C HIS A 24 -2.95 0.01 0.53
N ALA A 25 -1.85 -0.46 -0.06
CA ALA A 25 -0.51 -0.01 0.32
C ALA A 25 -0.11 1.19 -0.53
N PHE A 26 0.61 2.12 0.08
CA PHE A 26 1.13 3.34 -0.55
C PHE A 26 2.59 3.54 -0.15
N ARG A 27 3.39 4.21 -0.97
CA ARG A 27 4.81 4.46 -0.66
C ARG A 27 4.97 5.60 0.34
N GLY A 28 5.95 5.44 1.23
CA GLY A 28 6.28 6.40 2.28
C GLY A 28 6.06 5.83 3.69
N LYS A 29 6.28 6.67 4.70
CA LYS A 29 6.19 6.30 6.12
C LYS A 29 4.76 6.26 6.64
N ASN A 30 3.97 7.24 6.25
CA ASN A 30 2.59 7.43 6.69
C ASN A 30 1.82 8.26 5.66
N TRP A 31 0.51 8.32 5.85
CA TRP A 31 -0.33 9.25 5.12
C TRP A 31 -0.18 10.66 5.70
N ASP A 32 0.06 11.63 4.81
CA ASP A 32 0.32 13.05 5.11
C ASP A 32 -0.93 13.93 4.97
N GLY A 33 -2.10 13.33 4.70
CA GLY A 33 -3.35 14.05 4.48
C GLY A 33 -3.63 14.41 3.02
N ARG A 34 -2.79 13.96 2.06
CA ARG A 34 -3.06 14.17 0.63
C ARG A 34 -4.42 13.58 0.21
N PRO A 35 -5.15 14.23 -0.72
CA PRO A 35 -6.52 13.84 -1.08
C PRO A 35 -6.58 12.62 -2.02
N ALA A 36 -5.48 12.28 -2.67
CA ALA A 36 -5.40 11.13 -3.56
C ALA A 36 -3.95 10.66 -3.71
N ASP A 37 -3.79 9.39 -4.07
CA ASP A 37 -2.50 8.83 -4.47
C ASP A 37 -2.69 7.54 -5.29
N THR A 38 -1.60 7.04 -5.85
CA THR A 38 -1.55 5.74 -6.52
C THR A 38 -1.07 4.67 -5.54
N SER A 39 -1.91 3.65 -5.34
CA SER A 39 -1.55 2.47 -4.55
C SER A 39 -0.41 1.67 -5.20
N VAL A 40 0.23 0.80 -4.43
CA VAL A 40 1.29 -0.10 -4.92
C VAL A 40 0.78 -1.01 -6.05
N CYS A 41 -0.51 -1.36 -6.08
CA CYS A 41 -1.10 -2.12 -7.19
C CYS A 41 -1.47 -1.27 -8.42
N GLY A 42 -1.08 0.00 -8.44
CA GLY A 42 -1.29 0.92 -9.57
C GLY A 42 -2.67 1.57 -9.63
N ARG A 43 -3.57 1.28 -8.69
CA ARG A 43 -4.90 1.91 -8.66
C ARG A 43 -4.83 3.34 -8.10
N PRO A 44 -5.41 4.34 -8.78
CA PRO A 44 -5.62 5.66 -8.21
C PRO A 44 -6.71 5.57 -7.14
N CYS A 45 -6.43 6.12 -5.96
CA CYS A 45 -7.32 6.04 -4.81
C CYS A 45 -7.62 7.46 -4.30
N ALA A 46 -8.91 7.74 -4.07
CA ALA A 46 -9.32 8.88 -3.26
C ALA A 46 -9.02 8.57 -1.80
N MET A 47 -8.25 9.43 -1.15
CA MET A 47 -7.81 9.25 0.23
C MET A 47 -8.64 10.14 1.15
N ALA A 48 -9.13 9.53 2.23
CA ALA A 48 -9.79 10.22 3.32
C ALA A 48 -9.23 9.70 4.63
N ARG A 49 -9.41 10.48 5.71
CA ARG A 49 -9.00 10.04 7.03
C ARG A 49 -9.88 8.86 7.46
N PRO A 50 -9.32 7.65 7.59
CA PRO A 50 -10.11 6.49 7.99
C PRO A 50 -10.52 6.61 9.46
N SER A 51 -11.76 6.23 9.75
CA SER A 51 -12.25 5.96 11.09
C SER A 51 -11.79 4.57 11.58
N GLU A 52 -11.91 4.29 12.88
CA GLU A 52 -11.65 2.95 13.42
C GLU A 52 -12.53 1.87 12.77
N LEU A 53 -13.77 2.23 12.43
CA LEU A 53 -14.71 1.33 11.76
C LEU A 53 -14.26 0.98 10.33
N ASP A 54 -13.70 1.95 9.60
CA ASP A 54 -13.13 1.70 8.26
C ASP A 54 -11.95 0.72 8.35
N TRP A 55 -11.11 0.87 9.36
CA TRP A 55 -10.00 -0.06 9.61
C TRP A 55 -10.48 -1.49 9.92
N PHE A 56 -11.54 -1.61 10.71
CA PHE A 56 -12.12 -2.91 11.06
C PHE A 56 -12.74 -3.61 9.86
N GLN A 57 -13.41 -2.86 8.97
CA GLN A 57 -14.16 -3.42 7.85
C GLN A 57 -13.37 -3.57 6.56
N ALA A 58 -12.23 -2.89 6.41
CA ALA A 58 -11.46 -2.88 5.18
C ALA A 58 -10.49 -4.07 5.07
N PRO A 59 -10.81 -5.13 4.28
CA PRO A 59 -9.86 -6.19 3.98
C PRO A 59 -8.61 -5.64 3.27
N THR A 60 -7.47 -6.28 3.53
CA THR A 60 -6.21 -5.98 2.84
C THR A 60 -6.34 -6.26 1.34
N CYS A 61 -5.91 -5.32 0.49
CA CYS A 61 -5.87 -5.51 -0.95
C CYS A 61 -4.88 -6.63 -1.31
N ARG A 62 -5.38 -7.71 -1.94
CA ARG A 62 -4.56 -8.85 -2.36
C ARG A 62 -3.45 -8.42 -3.32
N ASP A 63 -3.77 -7.59 -4.31
CA ASP A 63 -2.83 -7.17 -5.34
C ASP A 63 -1.67 -6.33 -4.76
N CYS A 64 -1.94 -5.49 -3.75
CA CYS A 64 -0.89 -4.79 -3.02
C CYS A 64 0.02 -5.74 -2.25
N THR A 65 -0.55 -6.76 -1.60
CA THR A 65 0.22 -7.79 -0.88
C THR A 65 1.12 -8.56 -1.84
N GLU A 66 0.59 -9.03 -2.97
CA GLU A 66 1.35 -9.78 -3.97
C GLU A 66 2.49 -8.95 -4.56
N ALA A 67 2.23 -7.68 -4.91
CA ALA A 67 3.26 -6.77 -5.43
C ALA A 67 4.41 -6.56 -4.42
N LEU A 68 4.09 -6.33 -3.14
CA LEU A 68 5.10 -6.14 -2.09
C LEU A 68 5.90 -7.42 -1.79
N LEU A 69 5.29 -8.61 -1.89
CA LEU A 69 5.99 -9.89 -1.75
C LEU A 69 6.94 -10.17 -2.94
N ALA A 70 6.50 -9.83 -4.15
CA ALA A 70 7.33 -9.96 -5.36
C ALA A 70 8.58 -9.08 -5.28
N GLU A 71 8.46 -7.85 -4.77
CA GLU A 71 9.59 -6.94 -4.56
C GLU A 71 10.63 -7.49 -3.59
N GLN A 72 10.19 -8.13 -2.50
CA GLN A 72 11.09 -8.76 -1.53
C GLN A 72 11.80 -9.98 -2.11
N SER A 73 11.11 -10.73 -2.97
CA SER A 73 11.66 -11.93 -3.61
C SER A 73 12.68 -11.56 -4.69
N GLY A 74 12.45 -10.47 -5.44
CA GLY A 74 13.39 -9.95 -6.44
C GLY A 74 14.63 -9.25 -5.86
N ALA A 75 14.53 -8.68 -4.66
CA ALA A 75 15.66 -8.05 -3.97
C ALA A 75 16.73 -9.05 -3.51
N ARG A 76 16.37 -10.34 -3.38
CA ARG A 76 17.26 -11.39 -2.87
C ARG A 76 18.27 -11.93 -3.90
N SER A 77 18.23 -11.45 -5.14
CA SER A 77 19.08 -11.95 -6.24
C SER A 77 20.29 -11.08 -6.58
N SER A 78 20.52 -9.96 -5.86
CA SER A 78 21.66 -9.05 -6.12
C SER A 78 22.74 -9.02 -5.04
N GLU A 79 22.65 -9.82 -3.97
CA GLU A 79 23.66 -9.93 -2.91
C GLU A 79 24.46 -11.23 -3.02
N GLY A 80 25.00 -11.50 -4.20
CA GLY A 80 25.77 -12.73 -4.45
C GLY A 80 26.65 -12.64 -5.68
N GLU A 81 27.44 -11.56 -5.83
CA GLU A 81 28.66 -11.60 -6.64
C GLU A 81 29.55 -10.38 -6.31
N ARG A 82 30.47 -10.55 -5.35
CA ARG A 82 31.89 -10.12 -5.37
C ARG A 82 32.53 -10.25 -3.99
#